data_AF-A0AAE4ZDM8-F1
#
_entry.id   AF-A0AAE4ZDM8-F1
#
_cell.length_a   1.000
_cell.length_b   1.000
_cell.length_c   1.000
_cell.angle_alpha   90.00
_cell.angle_beta   90.00
_cell.angle_gamma   90.00
#
_symmetry.space_group_name_H-M   'P 1'
#
loop_
_entity.id
_entity.type
_entity.pdbx_description
1 polymer ?
#
loop_
_entity_poly.entity_id
_entity_poly.type
_entity_poly.pdbx_seq_one_letter_code
_entity_poly.pdbx_strand_id
1 'polypeptide(L)'
;MNQRTKDKIDLVALQESGHPRLSADAVLSINAKDAEGPNEEEQEEIARTMEAARKYFRMFAEPMKKDGATGMMIGGVLCIGCGEVLNGFMGTFQYGIVHGEGTCSNCGYPCRTHHYIKDEDGEELLSLTGYLLQYHPDELKETA
;
A
#
# COMPACT_ATOMS: atom_id res chain seq x y z
N MET A 1 -26.97 -18.72 -1.75
CA MET A 1 -25.82 -17.79 -1.57
C MET A 1 -25.56 -17.69 -0.09
N ASN A 2 -24.36 -18.09 0.35
CA ASN A 2 -24.10 -18.40 1.74
C ASN A 2 -23.89 -17.12 2.56
N GLN A 3 -24.65 -17.01 3.64
CA GLN A 3 -24.69 -15.92 4.61
C GLN A 3 -23.43 -15.94 5.51
N ARG A 4 -22.22 -15.93 4.92
CA ARG A 4 -21.00 -15.69 5.71
C ARG A 4 -21.05 -14.22 6.12
N THR A 5 -21.27 -14.03 7.41
CA THR A 5 -21.31 -12.76 8.13
C THR A 5 -20.24 -11.81 7.61
N LYS A 6 -20.69 -10.80 6.86
CA LYS A 6 -19.95 -9.56 6.63
C LYS A 6 -19.96 -8.82 7.96
N ASP A 7 -19.06 -9.17 8.86
CA ASP A 7 -18.76 -8.27 9.96
C ASP A 7 -18.23 -7.01 9.27
N LYS A 8 -19.04 -5.95 9.30
CA LYS A 8 -18.64 -4.66 8.78
C LYS A 8 -17.35 -4.29 9.49
N ILE A 9 -16.34 -3.87 8.72
CA ILE A 9 -15.09 -3.34 9.26
C ILE A 9 -15.43 -2.31 10.34
N ASP A 10 -14.91 -2.52 11.55
CA ASP A 10 -14.99 -1.53 12.61
C ASP A 10 -13.93 -0.45 12.33
N LEU A 11 -14.32 0.52 11.48
CA LEU A 11 -13.41 1.56 11.03
C LEU A 11 -12.97 2.46 12.19
N VAL A 12 -13.85 2.70 13.16
CA VAL A 12 -13.56 3.49 14.36
C VAL A 12 -12.47 2.79 15.17
N ALA A 13 -12.62 1.49 15.46
CA ALA A 13 -11.59 0.75 16.18
C ALA A 13 -10.24 0.72 15.43
N LEU A 14 -10.25 0.66 14.10
CA LEU A 14 -9.02 0.72 13.28
C LEU A 14 -8.38 2.11 13.24
N GLN A 15 -9.15 3.19 13.33
CA GLN A 15 -8.62 4.54 13.46
C GLN A 15 -8.03 4.76 14.85
N GLU A 16 -8.70 4.26 15.89
CA GLU A 16 -8.25 4.36 17.28
C GLU A 16 -7.03 3.48 17.58
N SER A 17 -6.81 2.39 16.83
CA SER A 17 -5.64 1.52 17.01
C SER A 17 -4.31 2.19 16.63
N GLY A 18 -4.37 3.31 15.90
CA GLY A 18 -3.19 4.11 15.56
C GLY A 18 -2.23 3.37 14.63
N HIS A 19 -2.75 2.65 13.64
CA HIS A 19 -1.92 1.97 12.64
C HIS A 19 -0.84 2.91 12.08
N PRO A 20 0.42 2.47 11.98
CA PRO A 20 1.46 3.32 11.40
C PRO A 20 1.21 3.53 9.90
N ARG A 21 1.57 4.71 9.40
CA ARG A 21 1.58 5.02 7.97
C ARG A 21 2.82 4.46 7.30
N LEU A 22 2.69 4.03 6.05
CA LEU A 22 3.81 3.54 5.27
C LEU A 22 4.81 4.66 4.99
N SER A 23 6.08 4.44 5.34
CA SER A 23 7.17 5.35 5.00
C SER A 23 7.71 5.02 3.60
N ALA A 24 8.04 6.06 2.83
CA ALA A 24 8.68 5.88 1.53
C ALA A 24 10.03 5.17 1.66
N ASP A 25 10.78 5.45 2.74
CA ASP A 25 12.09 4.84 2.99
C ASP A 25 12.00 3.31 3.17
N ALA A 26 10.91 2.81 3.77
CA ALA A 26 10.65 1.37 3.89
C ALA A 26 10.32 0.68 2.55
N VAL A 27 9.83 1.44 1.57
CA VAL A 27 9.50 0.93 0.23
C VAL A 27 10.68 1.06 -0.73
N LEU A 28 11.35 2.20 -0.70
CA LEU A 28 12.30 2.63 -1.71
C LEU A 28 13.75 2.36 -1.35
N SER A 29 14.03 1.61 -0.28
CA SER A 29 15.37 1.21 0.16
C SER A 29 16.32 1.04 -1.03
N ILE A 30 17.06 2.11 -1.34
CA ILE A 30 17.82 2.22 -2.58
C ILE A 30 19.00 1.24 -2.40
N ASN A 31 19.11 0.26 -3.30
CA ASN A 31 20.29 -0.59 -3.37
C ASN A 31 21.46 0.26 -3.87
N ALA A 32 22.10 1.01 -2.97
CA ALA A 32 23.40 1.62 -3.21
C ALA A 32 24.44 0.51 -3.22
N LYS A 33 24.59 -0.17 -4.35
CA LYS A 33 25.71 -1.07 -4.62
C LYS A 33 26.64 -0.40 -5.65
N ASP A 34 27.82 -0.05 -5.18
CA ASP A 34 29.06 0.09 -5.95
C ASP A 34 29.14 1.15 -7.07
N ALA A 35 28.44 2.28 -6.95
CA ALA A 35 28.61 3.43 -7.86
C ALA A 35 29.30 4.61 -7.15
N GLU A 36 30.12 5.37 -7.91
CA GLU A 36 30.48 6.75 -7.54
C GLU A 36 29.19 7.49 -7.17
N GLY A 37 29.21 8.26 -6.07
CA GLY A 37 28.01 8.88 -5.52
C GLY A 37 27.28 9.74 -6.56
N PRO A 38 25.95 9.92 -6.42
CA PRO A 38 25.15 10.64 -7.41
C PRO A 38 25.67 12.07 -7.60
N ASN A 39 25.66 12.53 -8.85
CA ASN A 39 25.95 13.92 -9.19
C ASN A 39 24.82 14.86 -8.72
N GLU A 40 25.00 16.19 -8.88
CA GLU A 40 24.02 17.18 -8.38
C GLU A 40 22.63 17.02 -9.01
N GLU A 41 22.55 16.76 -10.31
CA GLU A 41 21.29 16.53 -11.04
C GLU A 41 20.59 15.25 -10.56
N GLU A 42 21.36 14.17 -10.36
CA GLU A 42 20.86 12.91 -9.81
C GLU A 42 20.38 13.07 -8.36
N GLN A 43 21.07 13.90 -7.56
CA GLN A 43 20.64 14.20 -6.18
C GLN A 43 19.32 14.97 -6.15
N GLU A 44 19.13 15.93 -7.05
CA GLU A 44 17.87 16.66 -7.20
C GLU A 44 16.73 15.74 -7.63
N GLU A 45 16.96 14.84 -8.59
CA GLU A 45 15.97 13.87 -9.04
C GLU A 45 15.59 12.86 -7.94
N ILE A 46 16.58 12.37 -7.18
CA ILE A 46 16.35 11.50 -6.02
C ILE A 46 15.52 12.25 -4.97
N ALA A 47 15.86 13.49 -4.65
CA ALA A 47 15.14 14.30 -3.68
C ALA A 47 13.68 14.51 -4.10
N ARG A 48 13.46 14.89 -5.37
CA ARG A 48 12.12 15.07 -5.97
C ARG A 48 11.30 13.78 -5.90
N THR A 49 11.91 12.65 -6.28
CA THR A 49 11.25 11.34 -6.25
C THR A 49 10.89 10.92 -4.82
N MET A 50 11.82 11.12 -3.87
CA MET A 50 11.59 10.78 -2.46
C MET A 50 10.51 11.66 -1.84
N GLU A 51 10.42 12.94 -2.19
CA GLU A 51 9.35 13.83 -1.73
C GLU A 51 7.99 13.37 -2.26
N ALA A 52 7.88 13.14 -3.57
CA ALA A 52 6.65 12.65 -4.19
C ALA A 52 6.21 11.30 -3.60
N ALA A 53 7.16 10.38 -3.41
CA ALA A 53 6.91 9.10 -2.78
C ALA A 53 6.44 9.24 -1.33
N ARG A 54 7.05 10.11 -0.52
CA ARG A 54 6.62 10.38 0.87
C ARG A 54 5.21 10.93 0.92
N LYS A 55 4.85 11.84 0.01
CA LYS A 55 3.48 12.39 -0.09
C LYS A 55 2.49 11.29 -0.48
N TYR A 56 2.84 10.46 -1.47
CA TYR A 56 1.99 9.37 -1.95
C TYR A 56 1.78 8.27 -0.90
N PHE A 57 2.86 7.76 -0.29
CA PHE A 57 2.78 6.61 0.62
C PHE A 57 2.07 6.91 1.94
N ARG A 58 1.96 8.18 2.33
CA ARG A 58 1.16 8.58 3.50
C ARG A 58 -0.26 8.07 3.45
N MET A 59 -0.86 7.89 2.26
CA MET A 59 -2.23 7.39 2.13
C MET A 59 -2.41 5.92 2.55
N PHE A 60 -1.32 5.18 2.75
CA PHE A 60 -1.36 3.76 3.03
C PHE A 60 -0.89 3.44 4.44
N ALA A 61 -1.47 2.40 5.03
CA ALA A 61 -0.97 1.83 6.27
C ALA A 61 0.31 1.02 6.01
N GLU A 62 1.18 0.95 7.02
CA GLU A 62 2.32 0.04 7.00
C GLU A 62 1.80 -1.41 6.88
N PRO A 63 2.25 -2.20 5.87
CA PRO A 63 1.73 -3.53 5.65
C PRO A 63 2.02 -4.48 6.80
N MET A 64 0.97 -5.11 7.34
CA MET A 64 1.11 -6.26 8.23
C MET A 64 1.59 -7.45 7.40
N LYS A 65 2.80 -7.96 7.66
CA LYS A 65 3.36 -9.10 6.94
C LYS A 65 2.94 -10.41 7.58
N LYS A 66 2.68 -11.42 6.75
CA LYS A 66 2.58 -12.80 7.23
C LYS A 66 3.98 -13.26 7.68
N ASP A 67 4.05 -14.05 8.76
CA ASP A 67 5.31 -14.64 9.22
C ASP A 67 6.04 -15.37 8.08
N GLY A 68 7.33 -15.04 7.93
CA GLY A 68 8.19 -15.59 6.89
C GLY A 68 8.03 -14.96 5.49
N ALA A 69 7.17 -13.95 5.31
CA ALA A 69 7.09 -13.20 4.05
C ALA A 69 8.29 -12.26 3.89
N THR A 70 8.96 -12.32 2.74
CA THR A 70 10.18 -11.54 2.45
C THR A 70 9.91 -10.17 1.82
N GLY A 71 8.65 -9.79 1.60
CA GLY A 71 8.33 -8.53 0.92
C GLY A 71 6.86 -8.11 0.99
N MET A 72 6.57 -6.95 0.40
CA MET A 72 5.24 -6.32 0.30
C MET A 72 4.47 -6.74 -0.97
N MET A 73 4.96 -7.76 -1.67
CA MET A 73 4.31 -8.28 -2.86
C MET A 73 3.06 -9.08 -2.51
N ILE A 74 2.14 -9.19 -3.48
CA ILE A 74 0.93 -10.01 -3.40
C ILE A 74 1.25 -11.39 -2.81
N GLY A 75 0.51 -11.79 -1.76
CA GLY A 75 0.67 -13.07 -1.07
C GLY A 75 1.49 -13.02 0.23
N GLY A 76 2.14 -11.90 0.53
CA GLY A 76 2.91 -11.69 1.78
C GLY A 76 2.25 -10.83 2.85
N VAL A 77 1.08 -10.25 2.57
CA VAL A 77 0.44 -9.20 3.40
C VAL A 77 -0.87 -9.70 4.02
N LEU A 78 -1.14 -9.31 5.26
CA LEU A 78 -2.37 -9.57 6.00
C LEU A 78 -3.30 -8.36 5.91
N CYS A 79 -4.61 -8.62 5.89
CA CYS A 79 -5.60 -7.57 5.91
C CYS A 79 -5.62 -6.87 7.27
N ILE A 80 -5.48 -5.54 7.32
CA ILE A 80 -5.53 -4.80 8.58
C ILE A 80 -6.94 -4.85 9.21
N GLY A 81 -7.98 -5.00 8.39
CA GLY A 81 -9.36 -5.08 8.87
C GLY A 81 -9.80 -6.44 9.41
N CYS A 82 -9.17 -7.55 9.01
CA CYS A 82 -9.62 -8.89 9.43
C CYS A 82 -8.51 -9.93 9.65
N GLY A 83 -7.24 -9.58 9.43
CA GLY A 83 -6.09 -10.49 9.60
C GLY A 83 -5.90 -11.53 8.50
N GLU A 84 -6.84 -11.68 7.56
CA GLU A 84 -6.75 -12.67 6.48
C GLU A 84 -5.64 -12.37 5.48
N VAL A 85 -5.08 -13.41 4.87
CA VAL A 85 -4.00 -13.25 3.88
C VAL A 85 -4.54 -12.62 2.59
N LEU A 86 -3.93 -11.51 2.18
CA LEU A 86 -4.17 -10.82 0.91
C LEU A 86 -3.25 -11.43 -0.16
N ASN A 87 -3.71 -12.52 -0.77
CA ASN A 87 -3.11 -13.15 -1.94
C ASN A 87 -4.06 -12.97 -3.14
N GLY A 88 -3.53 -12.66 -4.33
CA GLY A 88 -4.30 -12.42 -5.55
C GLY A 88 -4.72 -13.70 -6.27
N PHE A 89 -3.97 -14.81 -6.13
CA PHE A 89 -4.30 -16.07 -6.83
C PHE A 89 -5.17 -17.03 -6.00
N MET A 90 -5.06 -17.00 -4.66
CA MET A 90 -5.83 -17.87 -3.73
C MET A 90 -6.18 -17.19 -2.40
N GLY A 91 -6.02 -15.87 -2.27
CA GLY A 91 -6.30 -15.16 -1.04
C GLY A 91 -7.52 -14.27 -1.13
N THR A 92 -7.59 -13.33 -0.19
CA THR A 92 -8.76 -12.48 -0.05
C THR A 92 -8.68 -11.20 -0.89
N PHE A 93 -7.65 -10.96 -1.70
CA PHE A 93 -7.65 -9.76 -2.53
C PHE A 93 -8.55 -9.93 -3.76
N GLN A 94 -9.52 -9.03 -3.92
CA GLN A 94 -10.41 -8.97 -5.06
C GLN A 94 -10.14 -7.69 -5.86
N TYR A 95 -9.72 -7.85 -7.11
CA TYR A 95 -9.51 -6.73 -8.04
C TYR A 95 -10.84 -6.01 -8.33
N GLY A 96 -10.78 -4.68 -8.27
CA GLY A 96 -11.75 -3.76 -8.83
C GLY A 96 -11.49 -3.49 -10.31
N ILE A 97 -12.27 -2.57 -10.88
CA ILE A 97 -12.26 -2.29 -12.33
C ILE A 97 -11.11 -1.33 -12.73
N VAL A 98 -10.58 -0.54 -11.80
CA VAL A 98 -9.69 0.60 -12.11
C VAL A 98 -8.32 0.43 -11.45
N HIS A 99 -7.25 0.55 -12.25
CA HIS A 99 -5.85 0.80 -11.83
C HIS A 99 -5.36 0.03 -10.59
N GLY A 100 -5.65 -1.26 -10.49
CA GLY A 100 -5.20 -2.08 -9.37
C GLY A 100 -5.89 -1.79 -8.04
N GLU A 101 -6.95 -0.97 -8.01
CA GLU A 101 -7.86 -0.90 -6.87
C GLU A 101 -8.47 -2.28 -6.61
N GLY A 102 -8.79 -2.54 -5.35
CA GLY A 102 -9.50 -3.73 -4.94
C GLY A 102 -9.91 -3.70 -3.49
N THR A 103 -10.43 -4.81 -3.01
CA THR A 103 -10.88 -4.96 -1.64
C THR A 103 -10.54 -6.34 -1.10
N CYS A 104 -10.42 -6.46 0.21
CA CYS A 104 -10.48 -7.77 0.86
C CYS A 104 -11.88 -8.38 0.64
N SER A 105 -11.99 -9.54 0.01
CA SER A 105 -13.25 -10.25 -0.24
C SER A 105 -13.91 -10.78 1.03
N ASN A 106 -13.16 -10.85 2.14
CA ASN A 106 -13.67 -11.26 3.45
C ASN A 106 -14.40 -10.11 4.17
N CYS A 107 -13.71 -8.98 4.38
CA CYS A 107 -14.26 -7.85 5.16
C CYS A 107 -14.59 -6.59 4.34
N GLY A 108 -14.12 -6.50 3.09
CA GLY A 108 -14.32 -5.35 2.21
C GLY A 108 -13.20 -4.30 2.26
N TYR A 109 -12.12 -4.52 3.01
CA TYR A 109 -11.14 -3.46 3.28
C TYR A 109 -10.44 -3.01 1.99
N PRO A 110 -10.39 -1.70 1.68
CA PRO A 110 -9.88 -1.21 0.41
C PRO A 110 -8.36 -1.33 0.32
N CYS A 111 -7.89 -1.74 -0.86
CA CYS A 111 -6.48 -1.97 -1.17
C CYS A 111 -6.17 -1.48 -2.58
N ARG A 112 -4.89 -1.22 -2.87
CA ARG A 112 -4.38 -0.90 -4.22
C ARG A 112 -3.12 -1.72 -4.50
N THR A 113 -2.98 -2.22 -5.72
CA THR A 113 -1.84 -3.06 -6.17
C THR A 113 -0.91 -2.39 -7.17
N HIS A 114 -1.40 -1.38 -7.89
CA HIS A 114 -0.64 -0.63 -8.88
C HIS A 114 -0.50 0.81 -8.42
N HIS A 115 0.74 1.29 -8.32
CA HIS A 115 1.06 2.61 -7.80
C HIS A 115 1.82 3.39 -8.86
N TYR A 116 1.30 4.56 -9.21
CA TYR A 116 1.92 5.51 -10.12
C TYR A 116 2.16 6.79 -9.31
N ILE A 117 3.42 7.05 -8.98
CA ILE A 117 3.86 8.20 -8.20
C ILE A 117 4.25 9.28 -9.20
N LYS A 118 3.62 10.44 -9.05
CA LYS A 118 3.77 11.58 -9.95
C LYS A 118 4.27 12.80 -9.18
N ASP A 119 4.95 13.70 -9.87
CA ASP A 119 5.26 15.03 -9.35
C ASP A 119 4.03 15.96 -9.37
N GLU A 120 4.24 17.23 -9.05
CA GLU A 120 3.17 18.24 -9.01
C GLU A 120 2.67 18.63 -10.40
N ASP A 121 3.49 18.45 -11.44
CA ASP A 121 3.14 18.70 -12.84
C ASP A 121 2.42 17.51 -13.49
N GLY A 122 2.41 16.35 -12.82
CA GLY A 122 1.70 15.14 -13.22
C GLY A 122 2.55 14.14 -14.00
N GLU A 123 3.87 14.38 -14.11
CA GLU A 123 4.84 13.48 -14.71
C GLU A 123 5.09 12.29 -13.78
N GLU A 124 5.17 11.09 -14.36
CA GLU A 124 5.42 9.88 -13.58
C GLU A 124 6.90 9.77 -13.20
N LEU A 125 7.18 9.76 -11.89
CA LEU A 125 8.52 9.60 -11.35
C LEU A 125 8.85 8.14 -11.02
N LEU A 126 7.84 7.36 -10.62
CA LEU A 126 8.01 5.97 -10.21
C LEU A 126 6.70 5.20 -10.35
N SER A 127 6.78 3.96 -10.84
CA SER A 127 5.69 3.01 -10.78
C SER A 127 6.07 1.70 -10.08
N LEU A 128 5.16 1.24 -9.21
CA LEU A 128 5.26 -0.04 -8.51
C LEU A 128 4.04 -0.89 -8.85
N THR A 129 4.26 -2.10 -9.34
CA THR A 129 3.18 -3.04 -9.68
C THR A 129 3.30 -4.31 -8.84
N GLY A 130 2.17 -4.87 -8.42
CA GLY A 130 2.14 -6.08 -7.60
C GLY A 130 2.47 -5.86 -6.12
N TYR A 131 2.56 -4.60 -5.68
CA TYR A 131 2.69 -4.22 -4.27
C TYR A 131 1.31 -4.03 -3.69
N LEU A 132 0.87 -4.89 -2.78
CA LEU A 132 -0.48 -4.80 -2.25
C LEU A 132 -0.48 -3.91 -1.00
N LEU A 133 -0.93 -2.67 -1.17
CA LEU A 133 -1.02 -1.69 -0.08
C LEU A 133 -2.48 -1.47 0.33
N GLN A 134 -2.71 -1.36 1.64
CA GLN A 134 -4.01 -1.04 2.22
C GLN A 134 -4.06 0.43 2.56
N TYR A 135 -5.17 1.10 2.26
CA TYR A 135 -5.34 2.50 2.65
C TYR A 135 -5.27 2.64 4.16
N HIS A 136 -4.71 3.75 4.63
CA HIS A 136 -4.70 4.04 6.05
C HIS A 136 -6.13 4.29 6.55
N PRO A 137 -6.52 3.80 7.75
CA PRO A 137 -7.89 3.97 8.28
C PRO A 137 -8.39 5.43 8.26
N ASP A 138 -7.53 6.41 8.57
CA ASP A 138 -7.87 7.84 8.52
C ASP A 138 -8.24 8.36 7.13
N GLU A 139 -7.77 7.72 6.05
CA GLU A 139 -8.11 8.12 4.68
C GLU A 139 -9.50 7.62 4.26
N LEU A 140 -10.07 6.71 5.05
CA LEU A 140 -11.38 6.13 4.80
C LEU A 140 -12.44 6.95 5.53
N LYS A 141 -13.53 7.22 4.82
CA LYS A 141 -14.74 7.78 5.40
C LYS A 141 -15.71 6.65 5.66
N GLU A 142 -16.41 6.70 6.79
CA GLU A 142 -17.58 5.85 6.95
C GLU A 142 -18.56 6.13 5.80
N THR A 143 -18.94 5.08 5.09
CA THR A 143 -20.07 5.18 4.17
C THR A 143 -21.33 5.32 5.02
N ALA A 144 -21.92 6.52 5.00
CA ALA A 144 -23.20 6.83 5.63
C ALA A 144 -24.33 5.88 5.18
#